data_AF-A6G1P8-F1
#
_entry.id   AF-A6G1P8-F1
#
_cell.length_a   1.000
_cell.length_b   1.000
_cell.length_c   1.000
_cell.angle_alpha   90.00
_cell.angle_beta   90.00
_cell.angle_gamma   90.00
#
_symmetry.space_group_name_H-M   'P 1'
#
loop_
_entity.id
_entity.type
_entity.pdbx_description
1 polymer ?
#
loop_
_entity_poly.entity_id
_entity_poly.type
_entity_poly.pdbx_seq_one_letter_code
_entity_poly.pdbx_strand_id
1 'polypeptide(L)'
;MQLAVFEARIAELVTDLATYHGYRTLWLDLEDRIVHTEPEIELGGHGFRYITTLFQPNREVLTAEMLKIVPVELDEPVRRALSSWEAPAVATPAFAV
;
A
#
# COMPACT_ATOMS: atom_id res chain seq x y z
N MET A 1 -7.22 1.73 8.50
CA MET A 1 -7.85 2.41 7.34
C MET A 1 -8.70 1.42 6.53
N GLN A 2 -9.90 1.81 6.06
CA GLN A 2 -10.75 0.94 5.22
C GLN A 2 -10.15 0.72 3.82
N LEU A 3 -10.36 -0.45 3.21
CA LEU A 3 -9.80 -0.83 1.91
C LEU A 3 -10.20 0.15 0.79
N ALA A 4 -11.47 0.55 0.71
CA ALA A 4 -11.91 1.53 -0.28
C ALA A 4 -11.18 2.88 -0.17
N VAL A 5 -10.91 3.34 1.06
CA VAL A 5 -10.16 4.59 1.33
C VAL A 5 -8.70 4.42 0.95
N PHE A 6 -8.11 3.26 1.26
CA PHE A 6 -6.74 2.92 0.88
C PHE A 6 -6.57 2.96 -0.64
N GLU A 7 -7.47 2.33 -1.41
CA GLU A 7 -7.40 2.31 -2.87
C GLU A 7 -7.51 3.71 -3.49
N ALA A 8 -8.43 4.54 -2.98
CA ALA A 8 -8.55 5.93 -3.40
C ALA A 8 -7.25 6.70 -3.13
N ARG A 9 -6.66 6.50 -1.93
CA ARG A 9 -5.42 7.16 -1.54
C ARG A 9 -4.24 6.74 -2.41
N ILE A 10 -4.15 5.47 -2.81
CA ILE A 10 -3.15 5.01 -3.78
C ILE A 10 -3.30 5.75 -5.12
N ALA A 11 -4.52 5.87 -5.65
CA ALA A 11 -4.75 6.52 -6.93
C ALA A 11 -4.36 8.01 -6.91
N GLU A 12 -4.68 8.70 -5.82
CA GLU A 12 -4.25 10.08 -5.58
C GLU A 12 -2.73 10.21 -5.54
N LEU A 13 -2.07 9.36 -4.73
CA LEU A 13 -0.61 9.41 -4.56
C LEU A 13 0.14 9.09 -5.86
N VAL A 14 -0.32 8.14 -6.66
CA VAL A 14 0.30 7.85 -7.97
C VAL A 14 0.24 9.10 -8.86
N THR A 15 -0.90 9.78 -8.88
CA THR A 15 -1.08 11.00 -9.68
C THR A 15 -0.20 12.14 -9.17
N ASP A 16 -0.16 12.34 -7.86
CA ASP A 16 0.63 13.40 -7.22
C ASP A 16 2.13 13.15 -7.39
N LEU A 17 2.61 11.94 -7.10
CA LEU A 17 4.02 11.56 -7.19
C LEU A 17 4.56 11.63 -8.63
N ALA A 18 3.71 11.46 -9.64
CA ALA A 18 4.09 11.62 -11.05
C ALA A 18 4.47 13.07 -11.41
N THR A 19 4.05 14.07 -10.62
CA THR A 19 4.37 15.49 -10.89
C THR A 19 5.79 15.88 -10.48
N TYR A 20 6.46 15.07 -9.67
CA TYR A 20 7.81 15.35 -9.17
C TYR A 20 8.89 14.73 -10.05
N HIS A 21 10.00 15.44 -10.24
CA HIS A 21 11.17 14.99 -11.01
C HIS A 21 12.26 14.32 -10.15
N GLY A 22 11.93 13.91 -8.93
CA GLY A 22 12.87 13.28 -8.00
C GLY A 22 12.20 12.22 -7.14
N TYR A 23 13.02 11.49 -6.37
CA TYR A 23 12.52 10.52 -5.41
C TYR A 23 11.68 11.22 -4.33
N ARG A 24 10.67 10.52 -3.83
CA ARG A 24 9.85 10.97 -2.71
C ARG A 24 9.81 9.88 -1.65
N THR A 25 9.99 10.27 -0.40
CA THR A 25 9.84 9.35 0.73
C THR A 25 8.43 9.47 1.28
N LEU A 26 7.76 8.32 1.41
CA LEU A 26 6.43 8.20 1.99
C LEU A 26 6.53 7.84 3.47
N TRP A 27 5.69 8.50 4.26
CA TRP A 27 5.61 8.34 5.71
C TRP A 27 4.16 8.13 6.14
N LEU A 28 3.98 7.31 7.19
CA LEU A 28 2.71 7.13 7.88
C LEU A 28 2.75 7.89 9.21
N ASP A 29 1.80 8.79 9.45
CA ASP A 29 1.70 9.50 10.72
C ASP A 29 1.00 8.67 11.80
N LEU A 30 0.84 9.25 13.00
CA LEU A 30 0.18 8.61 14.14
C LEU A 30 -1.34 8.45 13.96
N GLU A 31 -1.93 9.11 12.98
CA GLU A 31 -3.35 9.07 12.63
C GLU A 31 -3.61 8.24 11.36
N ASP A 32 -2.66 7.38 10.97
CA ASP A 32 -2.67 6.56 9.75
C ASP A 32 -2.79 7.36 8.44
N ARG A 33 -2.40 8.64 8.44
CA ARG A 33 -2.36 9.46 7.23
C ARG A 33 -1.02 9.30 6.53
N ILE A 34 -1.08 9.29 5.20
CA ILE A 34 0.12 9.19 4.37
C ILE A 34 0.52 10.57 3.89
N VAL A 35 1.78 10.92 4.15
CA VAL A 35 2.44 12.12 3.65
C VAL A 35 3.70 11.74 2.87
N HIS A 36 4.18 12.65 2.01
CA HIS A 36 5.47 12.47 1.34
C HIS A 36 6.38 13.68 1.52
N THR A 37 7.68 13.43 1.54
CA THR A 37 8.72 14.45 1.63
C THR A 37 9.84 14.21 0.62
N GLU A 38 10.76 15.16 0.51
CA GLU A 38 12.06 14.90 -0.11
C GLU A 38 12.85 13.87 0.71
N PRO A 39 13.72 13.05 0.09
CA PRO A 39 14.43 11.96 0.77
C PRO A 39 15.30 12.39 1.95
N GLU A 40 15.85 13.60 1.90
CA GLU A 40 16.67 14.23 2.95
C GLU A 40 15.87 14.65 4.18
N ILE A 41 14.54 14.72 4.07
CA ILE A 41 13.65 15.07 5.20
C ILE A 41 13.28 13.79 5.93
N GLU A 42 13.79 13.65 7.16
CA GLU A 42 13.51 12.53 8.04
C GLU A 42 12.40 12.86 9.06
N LEU A 43 11.29 12.12 9.02
CA LEU A 43 10.17 12.31 9.95
C LEU A 43 10.12 11.28 11.09
N GLY A 44 11.04 10.30 11.10
CA GLY A 44 11.10 9.24 12.12
C GLY A 44 11.19 9.78 13.54
N GLY A 45 12.00 10.82 13.75
CA GLY A 45 12.14 11.52 15.04
C GLY A 45 10.87 12.23 15.52
N HIS A 46 9.88 12.40 14.64
CA HIS A 46 8.59 13.04 14.93
C HIS A 46 7.44 12.05 15.10
N GLY A 47 7.74 10.75 15.21
CA GLY A 47 6.73 9.70 15.41
C GLY A 47 6.11 9.16 14.12
N PHE A 48 6.61 9.60 12.95
CA PHE A 48 6.18 9.03 11.68
C PHE A 48 6.89 7.71 11.41
N ARG A 49 6.19 6.78 10.78
CA ARG A 49 6.75 5.51 10.33
C ARG A 49 7.16 5.62 8.86
N TYR A 50 8.41 5.28 8.57
CA TYR A 50 8.89 5.17 7.19
C TYR A 50 8.11 4.10 6.43
N ILE A 51 7.67 4.42 5.20
CA ILE A 51 7.04 3.45 4.30
C ILE A 51 8.04 2.99 3.24
N THR A 52 8.44 3.90 2.36
CA THR A 52 9.28 3.61 1.20
C THR A 52 9.78 4.91 0.56
N THR A 53 10.81 4.83 -0.28
CA THR A 53 11.31 5.94 -1.09
C THR A 53 11.30 5.52 -2.56
N LEU A 54 10.48 6.20 -3.38
CA LEU A 54 10.20 5.78 -4.75
C LEU A 54 10.31 6.95 -5.72
N PHE A 55 10.61 6.64 -6.98
CA PHE A 55 10.60 7.58 -8.10
C PHE A 55 9.43 7.26 -9.02
N GLN A 56 8.42 8.15 -9.04
CA GLN A 56 7.23 8.04 -9.90
C GLN A 56 6.63 6.61 -9.95
N PRO A 57 6.25 6.01 -8.81
CA PRO A 57 5.78 4.63 -8.79
C PRO A 57 4.43 4.49 -9.50
N ASN A 58 4.22 3.32 -10.12
CA ASN A 58 2.90 2.95 -10.60
C ASN A 58 2.02 2.43 -9.43
N ARG A 59 0.74 2.18 -9.74
CA ARG A 59 -0.24 1.70 -8.76
C ARG A 59 0.16 0.40 -8.07
N GLU A 60 0.70 -0.56 -8.81
CA GLU A 60 1.03 -1.89 -8.29
C GLU A 60 2.19 -1.83 -7.30
N VAL A 61 3.25 -1.11 -7.67
CA VAL A 61 4.44 -0.91 -6.81
C VAL A 61 4.03 -0.18 -5.53
N LEU A 62 3.28 0.91 -5.64
CA LEU A 62 2.87 1.68 -4.48
C LEU A 62 1.97 0.86 -3.54
N THR A 63 1.01 0.12 -4.11
CA THR A 63 0.13 -0.77 -3.33
C THR A 63 0.93 -1.81 -2.57
N ALA A 64 1.88 -2.47 -3.23
CA ALA A 64 2.69 -3.52 -2.63
C ALA A 64 3.56 -3.00 -1.48
N GLU A 65 4.15 -1.81 -1.61
CA GLU A 65 4.93 -1.20 -0.53
C GLU A 65 4.05 -0.77 0.65
N MET A 66 2.89 -0.19 0.38
CA MET A 66 2.03 0.35 1.44
C MET A 66 1.35 -0.74 2.25
N LEU A 67 0.93 -1.85 1.63
CA LEU A 67 0.30 -2.98 2.34
C LEU A 67 1.22 -3.65 3.38
N LYS A 68 2.54 -3.45 3.31
CA LYS A 68 3.48 -3.97 4.32
C LYS A 68 3.36 -3.27 5.67
N ILE A 69 2.83 -2.04 5.68
CA ILE A 69 2.99 -1.11 6.81
C ILE A 69 1.66 -0.49 7.24
N VAL A 70 0.81 -0.18 6.26
CA VAL A 70 -0.47 0.49 6.48
C VAL A 70 -1.50 -0.55 6.93
N PRO A 71 -2.13 -0.39 8.10
CA PRO A 71 -3.18 -1.30 8.55
C PRO A 71 -4.44 -1.09 7.70
N VAL A 72 -4.69 -2.04 6.79
CA VAL A 72 -5.88 -2.04 5.93
C VAL A 72 -6.94 -2.98 6.50
N GLU A 73 -8.12 -2.44 6.75
CA GLU A 73 -9.30 -3.17 7.18
C GLU A 73 -10.20 -3.43 5.97
N LEU A 74 -10.64 -4.67 5.82
CA LEU A 74 -11.61 -5.04 4.79
C LEU A 74 -12.98 -4.45 5.13
N ASP A 75 -13.62 -3.82 4.15
CA ASP A 75 -15.00 -3.37 4.24
C ASP A 75 -15.96 -4.57 4.43
N GLU A 76 -17.05 -4.38 5.18
CA GLU A 76 -17.97 -5.46 5.59
C GLU A 76 -18.65 -6.27 4.45
N PRO A 77 -18.90 -5.75 3.22
CA PRO A 77 -19.31 -6.61 2.10
C PRO A 77 -18.14 -7.45 1.55
N VAL A 78 -16.93 -6.88 1.48
CA VAL A 78 -15.73 -7.56 0.94
C VAL A 78 -15.25 -8.65 1.88
N ARG A 79 -15.21 -8.36 3.18
CA ARG A 79 -14.86 -9.30 4.23
C ARG A 79 -15.75 -10.54 4.19
N ARG A 80 -17.07 -10.35 4.05
CA ARG A 80 -18.02 -11.46 3.93
C ARG A 80 -17.77 -12.29 2.67
N ALA A 81 -17.58 -11.65 1.52
CA ALA A 81 -17.31 -12.35 0.26
C ALA A 81 -16.03 -13.20 0.33
N LEU A 82 -14.96 -12.66 0.92
CA LEU A 82 -13.70 -13.39 1.13
C LEU A 82 -13.84 -14.50 2.18
N SER A 83 -14.64 -14.32 3.22
CA SER A 83 -14.90 -15.38 4.21
C SER A 83 -15.64 -16.58 3.63
N SER A 84 -16.45 -16.36 2.59
CA SER A 84 -17.12 -17.43 1.84
C SER A 84 -16.28 -17.98 0.67
N TRP A 85 -15.10 -17.41 0.42
CA TRP A 85 -14.25 -17.84 -0.67
C TRP A 85 -13.48 -19.10 -0.27
N GLU A 86 -13.87 -20.24 -0.83
CA GLU A 86 -13.02 -21.42 -0.83
C GLU A 86 -11.94 -21.23 -1.90
N ALA A 87 -10.67 -21.24 -1.47
CA ALA A 87 -9.56 -21.18 -2.41
C ALA A 87 -9.69 -22.34 -3.41
N PRO A 88 -9.58 -22.09 -4.73
CA PRO A 88 -9.66 -23.15 -5.71
C PRO A 88 -8.60 -24.19 -5.38
N ALA A 89 -9.02 -25.46 -5.29
CA ALA A 89 -8.12 -26.57 -5.01
C ALA A 89 -6.96 -26.51 -6.01
N VAL A 90 -5.76 -26.22 -5.51
CA VAL A 90 -4.55 -26.24 -6.33
C VAL A 90 -4.41 -27.69 -6.81
N ALA A 91 -4.71 -27.92 -8.09
CA ALA A 91 -4.48 -29.20 -8.71
C ALA A 91 -2.96 -29.42 -8.73
N THR A 92 -2.44 -30.16 -7.75
CA THR A 92 -1.04 -30.58 -7.72
C THR A 92 -0.76 -31.34 -9.02
N PRO A 93 0.11 -30.85 -9.92
CA PRO A 93 0.46 -31.62 -11.10
C PRO A 93 1.15 -32.89 -10.62
N ALA A 94 0.52 -34.03 -10.89
CA ALA A 94 1.12 -35.34 -10.67
C ALA A 94 2.30 -35.47 -11.63
N PHE A 95 3.51 -35.14 -11.17
CA PHE A 95 4.73 -35.56 -11.84
C PHE A 95 4.82 -37.08 -11.69
N ALA A 96 4.42 -37.79 -12.75
CA ALA A 96 4.67 -39.21 -12.91
C ALA A 96 6.17 -39.42 -13.20
N VAL A 97 6.75 -40.36 -12.47
CA VAL A 97 8.16 -40.81 -12.52
C VAL A 97 8.46 -41.56 -13.81
#